data_AF-A1S5X8-F1
#
_entry.id   AF-A1S5X8-F1
#
_cell.length_a   1.000
_cell.length_b   1.000
_cell.length_c   1.000
_cell.angle_alpha   90.00
_cell.angle_beta   90.00
_cell.angle_gamma   90.00
#
_symmetry.space_group_name_H-M   'P 1'
#
loop_
_entity.id
_entity.type
_entity.pdbx_description
1 polymer ?
#
loop_
_entity_poly.entity_id
_entity_poly.type
_entity_poly.pdbx_seq_one_letter_code
_entity_poly.pdbx_strand_id
1 'polypeptide(L)' 'MWLMSYKLDGHEISVAFPVDSISLNKSSIAFTDKHGKNRRTFSKRTEALRFMKWLLSSNK' A
#
# COMPACT_ATOMS: atom_id res chain seq x y z
N MET A 1 14.49 -5.49 -5.61
CA MET A 1 13.51 -5.26 -4.53
C MET A 1 14.05 -4.18 -3.63
N TRP A 2 13.27 -3.13 -3.36
CA TRP A 2 13.61 -2.12 -2.37
C TRP A 2 12.45 -1.94 -1.39
N LEU A 3 12.78 -1.77 -0.12
CA LEU A 3 11.80 -1.54 0.92
C LEU A 3 11.55 -0.04 1.00
N MET A 4 10.31 0.39 0.79
CA MET A 4 9.90 1.77 1.03
C MET A 4 8.89 1.82 2.15
N SER A 5 8.92 2.93 2.89
CA SER A 5 8.01 3.13 4.00
C SER A 5 6.99 4.23 3.72
N TYR A 6 5.78 4.00 4.18
CA TYR A 6 4.67 4.95 4.13
C TYR A 6 4.22 5.28 5.54
N LYS A 7 4.24 6.58 5.89
CA LYS A 7 3.79 7.06 7.20
C LYS A 7 2.29 7.33 7.18
N LEU A 8 1.57 6.75 8.13
CA LEU A 8 0.15 6.93 8.37
C LEU A 8 -0.09 7.14 9.86
N ASP A 9 -0.52 8.33 10.27
CA ASP A 9 -0.91 8.66 11.65
C ASP A 9 0.08 8.17 12.73
N GLY A 10 1.39 8.32 12.47
CA GLY A 10 2.46 7.89 13.38
C GLY A 10 2.88 6.41 13.25
N HIS A 11 2.15 5.61 12.47
CA HIS A 11 2.53 4.25 12.10
C HIS A 11 3.25 4.22 10.76
N GLU A 12 4.16 3.25 10.61
CA GLU A 12 4.93 3.05 9.39
C GLU A 12 4.55 1.73 8.72
N ILE A 13 4.24 1.79 7.43
CA ILE A 13 3.92 0.62 6.61
C ILE A 13 5.10 0.41 5.66
N SER A 14 5.80 -0.72 5.81
CA SER A 14 6.85 -1.13 4.87
C SER A 14 6.25 -1.93 3.72
N VAL A 15 6.68 -1.61 2.49
CA VAL A 15 6.25 -2.31 1.26
C VAL A 15 7.48 -2.63 0.43
N ALA A 16 7.56 -3.88 -0.07
CA ALA A 16 8.64 -4.33 -0.93
C ALA A 16 8.32 -4.12 -2.42
N PHE A 17 8.91 -3.08 -3.03
CA PHE A 17 8.67 -2.76 -4.44
C PHE A 17 9.57 -3.56 -5.41
N PRO A 18 9.11 -3.77 -6.66
CA PRO A 18 7.80 -3.40 -7.19
C PRO A 18 6.68 -4.31 -6.65
N VAL A 19 5.47 -3.77 -6.58
CA VAL A 19 4.25 -4.52 -6.32
C VAL A 19 3.68 -5.07 -7.62
N ASP A 20 3.22 -6.31 -7.58
CA ASP A 20 2.74 -7.06 -8.75
C ASP A 20 1.22 -6.89 -8.97
N SER A 21 0.46 -6.56 -7.92
CA SER A 21 -0.97 -6.24 -8.03
C SER A 21 -1.44 -5.29 -6.94
N ILE A 22 -2.46 -4.49 -7.23
CA ILE A 22 -3.09 -3.56 -6.29
C ILE A 22 -4.60 -3.59 -6.55
N SER A 23 -5.40 -3.69 -5.49
CA SER A 23 -6.87 -3.57 -5.55
C SER A 23 -7.38 -2.80 -4.34
N LEU A 24 -8.42 -1.98 -4.55
CA LEU A 24 -9.08 -1.18 -3.53
C LEU A 24 -10.54 -1.59 -3.41
N ASN A 25 -10.99 -1.85 -2.18
CA ASN A 25 -12.39 -2.08 -1.86
C ASN A 25 -12.78 -1.24 -0.64
N LYS A 26 -13.63 -0.23 -0.83
CA LYS A 26 -14.02 0.75 0.20
C LYS A 26 -12.79 1.41 0.85
N SER A 27 -12.46 1.08 2.10
CA SER A 27 -11.26 1.54 2.80
C SER A 27 -10.19 0.45 2.97
N SER A 28 -10.36 -0.71 2.34
CA SER A 28 -9.37 -1.79 2.34
C SER A 28 -8.59 -1.84 1.03
N ILE A 29 -7.28 -2.04 1.12
CA ILE A 29 -6.39 -2.28 -0.01
C ILE A 29 -5.78 -3.66 0.13
N ALA A 30 -5.80 -4.43 -0.96
CA ALA A 30 -4.99 -5.62 -1.11
C ALA A 30 -3.94 -5.37 -2.20
N PHE A 31 -2.69 -5.73 -1.91
CA PHE A 31 -1.59 -5.62 -2.87
C PHE A 31 -0.66 -6.82 -2.73
N THR A 32 0.00 -7.21 -3.82
CA THR A 32 1.02 -8.25 -3.79
C THR A 32 2.38 -7.60 -3.96
N ASP A 33 3.24 -7.75 -2.98
CA ASP A 33 4.62 -7.29 -3.00
C ASP A 33 5.56 -8.49 -3.12
N LYS A 34 6.88 -8.27 -3.10
CA LYS A 34 7.85 -9.37 -3.24
C LYS A 34 7.86 -10.37 -2.09
N HIS A 35 7.22 -10.06 -0.96
CA HIS A 35 7.02 -10.99 0.15
C HIS A 35 5.66 -11.68 0.11
N GLY A 36 4.78 -11.30 -0.82
CA GLY A 36 3.51 -11.97 -1.09
C GLY A 36 2.30 -11.05 -0.94
N LYS A 37 1.15 -11.66 -0.64
CA LYS A 37 -0.13 -10.95 -0.58
C LYS A 37 -0.27 -10.21 0.74
N ASN A 38 -0.55 -8.93 0.64
CA ASN A 38 -0.77 -8.03 1.76
C ASN A 38 -2.19 -7.47 1.70
N ARG A 39 -2.80 -7.25 2.87
CA ARG A 39 -4.09 -6.57 2.99
C ARG A 39 -4.03 -5.57 4.14
N ARG A 40 -4.48 -4.35 3.88
CA ARG A 40 -4.57 -3.28 4.88
C ARG A 40 -5.96 -2.65 4.82
N THR A 41 -6.57 -2.47 5.98
CA THR A 41 -7.84 -1.74 6.12
C THR A 41 -7.55 -0.43 6.82
N PHE A 42 -7.96 0.66 6.19
CA PHE A 42 -7.80 2.01 6.69
C PHE A 42 -9.08 2.48 7.37
N SER A 43 -8.93 3.39 8.33
CA SER A 43 -10.06 4.01 9.04
C SER A 43 -10.88 4.87 8.09
N LYS A 44 -10.23 5.60 7.19
CA LYS A 44 -10.90 6.44 6.18
C LYS A 44 -10.60 5.97 4.76
N ARG A 45 -11.60 6.04 3.89
CA ARG A 45 -11.43 5.77 2.44
C ARG A 45 -10.39 6.70 1.81
N THR A 46 -10.27 7.93 2.28
CA THR A 46 -9.28 8.90 1.78
C THR A 46 -7.84 8.48 2.08
N GLU A 47 -7.58 7.84 3.22
CA GLU A 47 -6.26 7.30 3.58
C GLU A 47 -5.89 6.13 2.67
N ALA A 48 -6.84 5.22 2.44
CA ALA A 48 -6.66 4.14 1.47
C ALA A 48 -6.30 4.71 0.09
N LEU A 49 -7.07 5.69 -0.42
CA LEU A 49 -6.79 6.31 -1.71
C LEU A 49 -5.38 6.94 -1.78
N ARG A 50 -4.93 7.62 -0.73
CA ARG A 50 -3.57 8.18 -0.66
C ARG A 50 -2.50 7.09 -0.71
N PHE A 51 -2.71 6.01 0.05
CA PHE A 51 -1.79 4.87 0.05
C PHE A 51 -1.74 4.18 -1.32
N MET A 52 -2.90 3.96 -1.97
CA MET A 52 -2.96 3.40 -3.31
C MET A 52 -2.21 4.28 -4.33
N LYS A 53 -2.39 5.60 -4.26
CA LYS A 53 -1.67 6.54 -5.15
C LYS A 53 -0.17 6.45 -4.94
N TRP A 54 0.29 6.35 -3.70
CA TRP A 54 1.69 6.16 -3.36
C TRP A 54 2.26 4.84 -3.87
N LEU A 55 1.51 3.73 -3.74
CA LEU A 55 1.89 2.43 -4.33
C LEU A 55 2.08 2.58 -5.85
N LEU A 56 1.12 3.16 -6.56
CA LEU A 56 1.19 3.33 -8.01
C LEU A 56 2.34 4.24 -8.45
N SER A 57 2.57 5.36 -7.75
CA SER A 57 3.63 6.31 -8.12
C SER A 57 5.04 5.78 -7.90
N SER A 58 5.18 4.85 -6.95
CA SER A 58 6.47 4.27 -6.57
C SER A 58 6.80 2.99 -7.36
N ASN A 59 5.84 2.46 -8.14
CA ASN A 59 5.96 1.22 -8.91
C ASN A 59 6.49 1.43 -10.35
N LYS A 60 7.52 2.26 -10.50
CA LYS A 60 8.13 2.58 -11.80
C LYS A 60 9.03 1.47 -12.32
#